data_AF-A0A5Q0GBZ0-F1
#
_entry.id   AF-A0A5Q0GBZ0-F1
#
_cell.length_a   1.000
_cell.length_b   1.000
_cell.length_c   1.000
_cell.angle_alpha   90.00
_cell.angle_beta   90.00
_cell.angle_gamma   90.00
#
_symmetry.space_group_name_H-M   'P 1'
#
loop_
_entity.id
_entity.type
_entity.pdbx_description
1 polymer ?
#
loop_
_entity_poly.entity_id
_entity_poly.type
_entity_poly.pdbx_seq_one_letter_code
_entity_poly.pdbx_strand_id
1 'polypeptide(L)'
;MKKSTLTLLCLVWVLIPHGAIAGGSSWEYQVVKFNKTSPTSAQFSLRRTRREPDYPRKECKEIVVRARYRPEAFWRRTWSRFVSRRTQNQALRLLQESFQKKKPIRFGEIGSGLKKVNSKTCVFESRGLDVRQEHPSKQNAVYSYHDPI
;
A
#
# COMPACT_ATOMS: atom_id res chain seq x y z
N MET A 1 48.64 -26.00 -8.66
CA MET A 1 47.73 -25.34 -7.70
C MET A 1 46.57 -24.71 -8.48
N LYS A 2 45.42 -25.39 -8.57
CA LYS A 2 44.24 -24.93 -9.31
C LYS A 2 43.29 -24.19 -8.36
N LYS A 3 43.48 -22.89 -8.18
CA LYS A 3 42.56 -22.03 -7.41
C LYS A 3 42.55 -20.63 -8.04
N SER A 4 41.77 -20.38 -9.10
CA SER A 4 41.52 -18.97 -9.51
C SER A 4 40.47 -18.74 -10.60
N THR A 5 39.43 -19.57 -10.75
CA THR A 5 38.35 -19.25 -11.71
C THR A 5 36.99 -19.19 -11.05
N LEU A 6 36.73 -20.04 -10.05
CA LEU A 6 35.47 -20.01 -9.29
C LEU A 6 35.29 -18.72 -8.48
N THR A 7 36.38 -18.19 -7.91
CA THR A 7 36.36 -16.95 -7.10
C THR A 7 36.04 -15.70 -7.93
N LEU A 8 36.43 -15.68 -9.20
CA LEU A 8 36.19 -14.55 -10.09
C LEU A 8 34.70 -14.45 -10.47
N LEU A 9 34.03 -15.60 -10.64
CA LEU A 9 32.61 -15.67 -11.02
C LEU A 9 31.67 -15.22 -9.91
N CYS A 10 31.99 -15.50 -8.64
CA CYS A 10 31.20 -15.02 -7.50
C CYS A 10 31.28 -13.50 -7.34
N LEU A 11 32.41 -12.87 -7.67
CA LEU A 11 32.61 -11.42 -7.55
C LEU A 11 31.78 -10.62 -8.57
N VAL A 12 31.56 -11.17 -9.77
CA VAL A 12 30.73 -10.53 -10.80
C VAL A 12 29.24 -10.51 -10.42
N TRP A 13 28.77 -11.50 -9.65
CA TRP A 13 27.36 -11.57 -9.23
C TRP A 13 27.00 -10.57 -8.13
N VAL A 14 27.98 -10.17 -7.31
CA VAL A 14 27.80 -9.13 -6.26
C VAL A 14 27.70 -7.72 -6.87
N LEU A 15 28.23 -7.51 -8.07
CA LEU A 15 28.25 -6.21 -8.74
C LEU A 15 27.00 -5.91 -9.57
N ILE A 16 26.06 -6.85 -9.67
CA ILE A 16 24.77 -6.55 -10.31
C ILE A 16 23.97 -5.72 -9.29
N PRO A 17 23.71 -4.42 -9.55
CA PRO A 17 22.85 -3.63 -8.71
C PRO A 17 21.48 -4.29 -8.76
N HIS A 18 21.14 -5.02 -7.70
CA HIS A 18 19.77 -5.45 -7.47
C HIS A 18 19.02 -4.15 -7.23
N GLY A 19 18.33 -3.67 -8.26
CA GLY A 19 17.44 -2.54 -8.14
C GLY A 19 16.42 -2.90 -7.07
N ALA A 20 16.68 -2.50 -5.83
CA ALA A 20 15.70 -2.54 -4.78
C ALA A 20 14.60 -1.59 -5.26
N ILE A 21 13.50 -2.16 -5.78
CA ILE A 21 12.27 -1.43 -6.02
C ILE A 21 11.72 -1.12 -4.63
N ALA A 22 12.34 -0.15 -3.96
CA ALA A 22 11.86 0.46 -2.75
C ALA A 22 10.69 1.38 -3.15
N GLY A 23 9.61 0.75 -3.56
CA GLY A 23 8.39 1.38 -4.05
C GLY A 23 7.20 0.57 -3.59
N GLY A 24 6.11 1.26 -3.27
CA GLY A 24 4.84 0.58 -3.06
C GLY A 24 4.33 -0.01 -4.37
N SER A 25 3.53 -1.04 -4.27
CA SER A 25 2.73 -1.54 -5.38
C SER A 25 1.28 -1.14 -5.17
N SER A 26 0.59 -0.76 -6.25
CA SER A 26 -0.84 -0.48 -6.21
C SER A 26 -1.57 -1.17 -7.35
N TRP A 27 -2.87 -1.40 -7.12
CA TRP A 27 -3.74 -2.08 -8.07
C TRP A 27 -5.08 -1.35 -8.17
N GLU A 28 -5.79 -1.58 -9.26
CA GLU A 28 -7.10 -0.95 -9.50
C GLU A 28 -8.21 -1.61 -8.66
N TYR A 29 -8.81 -0.88 -7.72
CA TYR A 29 -9.93 -1.40 -6.93
C TYR A 29 -11.20 -0.60 -7.17
N GLN A 30 -12.33 -1.28 -7.07
CA GLN A 30 -13.61 -0.63 -6.83
C GLN A 30 -13.82 -0.51 -5.32
N VAL A 31 -14.06 0.71 -4.84
CA VAL A 31 -14.58 0.90 -3.48
C VAL A 31 -16.07 0.55 -3.51
N VAL A 32 -16.47 -0.50 -2.79
CA VAL A 32 -17.85 -1.03 -2.79
C VAL A 32 -18.63 -0.69 -1.53
N LYS A 33 -17.95 -0.37 -0.44
CA LYS A 33 -18.53 0.17 0.80
C LYS A 33 -17.58 1.21 1.35
N PHE A 34 -18.12 2.28 1.91
CA PHE A 34 -17.34 3.32 2.55
C PHE A 34 -18.11 3.91 3.72
N ASN A 35 -17.51 3.85 4.92
CA ASN A 35 -18.06 4.41 6.15
C ASN A 35 -16.99 5.26 6.84
N LYS A 36 -17.15 6.58 6.78
CA LYS A 36 -16.23 7.55 7.41
C LYS A 36 -16.73 7.91 8.79
N THR A 37 -15.92 7.62 9.81
CA THR A 37 -16.28 7.91 11.21
C THR A 37 -15.65 9.21 11.72
N SER A 38 -14.58 9.69 11.07
CA SER A 38 -13.95 10.99 11.38
C SER A 38 -13.11 11.46 10.18
N PRO A 39 -12.55 12.70 10.21
CA PRO A 39 -11.63 13.16 9.17
C PRO A 39 -10.41 12.26 8.95
N THR A 40 -10.01 11.46 9.94
CA THR A 40 -8.80 10.62 9.90
C THR A 40 -9.07 9.14 10.09
N SER A 41 -10.34 8.72 10.10
CA SER A 41 -10.72 7.31 10.27
C SER A 41 -11.89 6.92 9.37
N ALA A 42 -11.78 5.77 8.73
CA ALA A 42 -12.86 5.17 7.93
C ALA A 42 -12.70 3.66 7.85
N GLN A 43 -13.82 2.98 7.61
CA GLN A 43 -13.83 1.60 7.18
C GLN A 43 -14.34 1.55 5.74
N PHE A 44 -13.63 0.84 4.86
CA PHE A 44 -14.04 0.69 3.47
C PHE A 44 -13.72 -0.69 2.95
N SER A 45 -14.39 -1.05 1.86
CA SER A 45 -14.26 -2.35 1.23
C SER A 45 -13.78 -2.19 -0.20
N LEU A 46 -12.73 -2.91 -0.54
CA LEU A 46 -12.13 -2.94 -1.87
C LEU A 46 -12.49 -4.25 -2.57
N ARG A 47 -12.88 -4.15 -3.83
CA ARG A 47 -13.10 -5.29 -4.71
C ARG A 47 -12.23 -5.13 -5.95
N ARG A 48 -11.46 -6.16 -6.29
CA ARG A 48 -10.60 -6.17 -7.48
C ARG A 48 -11.41 -5.88 -8.75
N THR A 49 -10.82 -5.14 -9.69
CA THR A 49 -11.38 -5.05 -11.05
C THR A 49 -10.85 -6.21 -11.90
N ARG A 50 -11.45 -6.43 -13.08
CA ARG A 50 -11.02 -7.52 -13.99
C ARG A 50 -9.76 -7.19 -14.79
N ARG A 51 -9.21 -5.97 -14.64
CA ARG A 51 -8.17 -5.44 -15.54
C ARG A 51 -6.76 -5.90 -15.20
N GLU A 52 -6.49 -6.31 -13.97
CA GLU A 52 -5.14 -6.64 -13.52
C GLU A 52 -5.09 -8.10 -13.02
N PRO A 53 -4.16 -8.93 -13.50
CA PRO A 53 -4.11 -10.34 -13.11
C PRO A 53 -3.49 -10.58 -11.72
N ASP A 54 -2.67 -9.64 -11.23
CA ASP A 54 -1.77 -9.85 -10.09
C ASP A 54 -2.15 -9.08 -8.83
N TYR A 55 -3.44 -9.05 -8.51
CA TYR A 55 -3.90 -8.55 -7.22
C TYR A 55 -3.28 -9.35 -6.07
N PRO A 56 -2.87 -8.68 -4.99
CA PRO A 56 -2.58 -9.37 -3.75
C PRO A 56 -3.87 -9.97 -3.20
N ARG A 57 -3.75 -11.04 -2.41
CA ARG A 57 -4.87 -11.64 -1.66
C ARG A 57 -6.03 -12.08 -2.58
N LYS A 58 -5.71 -12.84 -3.64
CA LYS A 58 -6.66 -13.31 -4.66
C LYS A 58 -7.81 -14.16 -4.08
N GLU A 59 -7.62 -14.71 -2.89
CA GLU A 59 -8.61 -15.43 -2.09
C GLU A 59 -9.74 -14.55 -1.53
N CYS A 60 -9.51 -13.23 -1.42
CA CYS A 60 -10.51 -12.29 -0.90
C CYS A 60 -11.43 -11.78 -2.02
N LYS A 61 -12.73 -12.10 -1.92
CA LYS A 61 -13.76 -11.48 -2.76
C LYS A 61 -13.88 -9.98 -2.51
N GLU A 62 -13.69 -9.57 -1.26
CA GLU A 62 -13.74 -8.20 -0.78
C GLU A 62 -12.70 -8.04 0.34
N ILE A 63 -11.86 -7.02 0.24
CA ILE A 63 -10.86 -6.67 1.26
C ILE A 63 -11.45 -5.54 2.08
N VAL A 64 -11.67 -5.77 3.37
CA VAL A 64 -12.16 -4.74 4.29
C VAL A 64 -10.97 -4.07 4.96
N VAL A 65 -10.83 -2.76 4.79
CA VAL A 65 -9.77 -1.95 5.39
C VAL A 65 -10.35 -1.05 6.45
N ARG A 66 -9.75 -1.11 7.65
CA ARG A 66 -10.00 -0.20 8.77
C ARG A 66 -8.84 0.78 8.84
N ALA A 67 -9.02 1.94 8.25
CA ALA A 67 -8.01 2.99 8.25
C ALA A 67 -8.22 3.93 9.44
N ARG A 68 -7.17 4.12 10.23
CA ARG A 68 -7.13 5.10 11.33
C ARG A 68 -5.74 5.69 11.43
N TYR A 69 -5.63 7.01 11.26
CA TYR A 69 -4.34 7.67 11.43
C TYR A 69 -3.78 7.47 12.84
N ARG A 70 -2.62 6.83 12.91
CA ARG A 70 -1.86 6.59 14.15
C ARG A 70 -0.38 6.87 13.89
N PRO A 71 0.12 8.08 14.19
CA PRO A 71 1.50 8.45 13.88
C PRO A 71 2.48 7.46 14.51
N GLU A 72 3.66 7.34 13.91
CA GLU A 72 4.74 6.59 14.54
C GLU A 72 5.24 7.30 15.80
N ALA A 73 5.94 6.55 16.65
CA ALA A 73 6.67 7.13 17.76
C ALA A 73 7.74 8.09 17.22
N PHE A 74 8.02 9.17 17.97
CA PHE A 74 8.97 10.21 17.55
C PHE A 74 10.35 9.66 17.12
N TRP A 75 10.81 8.56 17.73
CA TRP A 75 12.09 7.91 17.46
C TRP A 75 12.08 6.90 16.28
N ARG A 76 10.92 6.64 15.66
CA ARG A 76 10.77 5.73 14.49
C ARG A 76 10.00 6.49 13.41
N ARG A 77 10.68 7.34 12.62
CA ARG A 77 10.04 8.15 11.55
C ARG A 77 10.23 7.54 10.16
N THR A 78 9.86 6.27 10.00
CA THR A 78 10.11 5.54 8.74
C THR A 78 9.12 5.93 7.64
N TRP A 79 7.84 6.12 7.99
CA TRP A 79 6.77 6.55 7.09
C TRP A 79 6.01 7.79 7.55
N SER A 80 6.16 8.22 8.80
CA SER A 80 5.51 9.42 9.34
C SER A 80 5.93 10.72 8.63
N ARG A 81 7.01 10.69 7.84
CA ARG A 81 7.41 11.81 6.95
C ARG A 81 6.52 11.94 5.72
N PHE A 82 5.85 10.87 5.30
CA PHE A 82 4.98 10.84 4.12
C PHE A 82 3.50 10.95 4.51
N VAL A 83 3.14 10.45 5.69
CA VAL A 83 1.76 10.43 6.19
C VAL A 83 1.57 11.48 7.29
N SER A 84 0.56 12.33 7.11
CA SER A 84 0.06 13.27 8.11
C SER A 84 -1.46 13.17 8.24
N ARG A 85 -2.04 13.86 9.23
CA ARG A 85 -3.50 14.02 9.32
C ARG A 85 -4.11 14.59 8.03
N ARG A 86 -3.38 15.49 7.36
CA ARG A 86 -3.80 16.12 6.10
C ARG A 86 -3.85 15.10 4.96
N THR A 87 -2.77 14.35 4.75
CA THR A 87 -2.70 13.34 3.67
C THR A 87 -3.70 12.22 3.92
N GLN A 88 -3.89 11.81 5.19
CA GLN A 88 -4.92 10.85 5.57
C GLN A 88 -6.30 11.33 5.14
N ASN A 89 -6.68 12.56 5.53
CA ASN A 89 -8.01 13.09 5.20
C ASN A 89 -8.18 13.23 3.68
N GLN A 90 -7.13 13.63 2.96
CA GLN A 90 -7.14 13.70 1.50
C GLN A 90 -7.35 12.33 0.86
N ALA A 91 -6.61 11.30 1.30
CA ALA A 91 -6.78 9.94 0.81
C ALA A 91 -8.19 9.41 1.08
N LEU A 92 -8.73 9.65 2.28
CA LEU A 92 -10.10 9.26 2.62
C LEU A 92 -11.15 10.00 1.78
N ARG A 93 -10.93 11.27 1.43
CA ARG A 93 -11.80 12.00 0.50
C ARG A 93 -11.77 11.39 -0.90
N LEU A 94 -10.59 11.05 -1.43
CA LEU A 94 -10.48 10.40 -2.74
C LEU A 94 -11.19 9.04 -2.78
N LEU A 95 -11.03 8.23 -1.73
CA LEU A 95 -11.73 6.94 -1.62
C LEU A 95 -13.26 7.13 -1.54
N GLN A 96 -13.72 8.12 -0.78
CA GLN A 96 -15.14 8.47 -0.68
C GLN A 96 -15.71 8.92 -2.03
N GLU A 97 -14.98 9.77 -2.75
CA GLU A 97 -15.38 10.23 -4.08
C GLU A 97 -15.42 9.08 -5.09
N SER A 98 -14.42 8.19 -5.08
CA SER A 98 -14.41 6.99 -5.92
C SER A 98 -15.62 6.10 -5.65
N PHE A 99 -15.98 5.91 -4.38
CA PHE A 99 -17.18 5.19 -3.98
C PHE A 99 -18.46 5.85 -4.52
N GLN A 100 -18.63 7.15 -4.28
CA GLN A 100 -19.81 7.91 -4.73
C GLN A 100 -19.96 7.91 -6.25
N LYS A 101 -18.85 8.11 -6.97
CA LYS A 101 -18.80 8.15 -8.44
C LYS A 101 -18.80 6.76 -9.07
N LYS A 102 -18.73 5.68 -8.27
CA LYS A 102 -18.58 4.29 -8.72
C LYS A 102 -17.43 4.12 -9.73
N LYS A 103 -16.35 4.88 -9.54
CA LYS A 103 -15.15 4.83 -10.40
C LYS A 103 -14.05 4.00 -9.73
N PRO A 104 -13.30 3.19 -10.48
CA PRO A 104 -12.13 2.51 -9.92
C PRO A 104 -11.09 3.51 -9.41
N ILE A 105 -10.32 3.11 -8.41
CA ILE A 105 -9.22 3.87 -7.82
C ILE A 105 -8.03 2.96 -7.58
N ARG A 106 -6.82 3.50 -7.73
CA ARG A 106 -5.60 2.75 -7.42
C ARG A 106 -5.36 2.77 -5.90
N PHE A 107 -5.25 1.59 -5.30
CA PHE A 107 -4.95 1.42 -3.90
C PHE A 107 -3.76 0.47 -3.74
N GLY A 108 -2.80 0.87 -2.91
CA GLY A 108 -1.54 0.15 -2.76
C GLY A 108 -1.03 0.11 -1.34
N GLU A 109 0.10 -0.57 -1.20
CA GLU A 109 0.78 -0.79 0.06
C GLU A 109 2.25 -0.42 -0.07
N ILE A 110 2.77 0.26 0.94
CA ILE A 110 4.20 0.54 1.09
C ILE A 110 4.67 -0.11 2.41
N GLY A 111 5.78 -0.85 2.35
CA GLY A 111 6.20 -1.72 3.45
C GLY A 111 5.18 -2.83 3.70
N SER A 112 4.81 -3.09 4.96
CA SER A 112 3.72 -4.03 5.25
C SER A 112 2.36 -3.50 4.81
N GLY A 113 2.19 -2.17 4.78
CA GLY A 113 1.02 -1.43 4.31
C GLY A 113 -0.30 -1.70 5.04
N LEU A 114 -0.74 -2.95 5.07
CA LEU A 114 -1.93 -3.46 5.73
C LEU A 114 -1.57 -4.59 6.69
N LYS A 115 -2.05 -4.52 7.92
CA LYS A 115 -1.95 -5.62 8.88
C LYS A 115 -3.26 -6.39 8.99
N LYS A 116 -3.21 -7.71 8.87
CA LYS A 116 -4.39 -8.56 9.03
C LYS A 116 -4.92 -8.48 10.47
N VAL A 117 -6.23 -8.35 10.62
CA VAL A 117 -6.91 -8.45 11.92
C VAL A 117 -7.02 -9.93 12.29
N ASN A 118 -6.61 -10.28 13.51
CA ASN A 118 -6.67 -11.65 14.02
C ASN A 118 -8.09 -12.24 13.84
N SER A 119 -8.13 -13.51 13.43
CA SER A 119 -9.36 -14.28 13.24
C SER A 119 -10.28 -13.84 12.10
N LYS A 120 -9.87 -12.90 11.23
CA LYS A 120 -10.66 -12.47 10.05
C LYS A 120 -9.83 -12.52 8.76
N THR A 121 -10.24 -13.38 7.82
CA THR A 121 -9.43 -13.71 6.62
C THR A 121 -9.16 -12.54 5.68
N CYS A 122 -10.11 -11.58 5.58
CA CYS A 122 -10.03 -10.46 4.63
C CYS A 122 -10.27 -9.08 5.28
N VAL A 123 -9.94 -8.93 6.57
CA VAL A 123 -10.07 -7.66 7.29
C VAL A 123 -8.69 -7.19 7.72
N PHE A 124 -8.37 -5.95 7.39
CA PHE A 124 -7.05 -5.37 7.59
C PHE A 124 -7.11 -4.00 8.26
N GLU A 125 -6.03 -3.63 8.93
CA GLU A 125 -5.82 -2.32 9.52
C GLU A 125 -4.76 -1.54 8.75
N SER A 126 -4.99 -0.24 8.64
CA SER A 126 -4.05 0.75 8.11
C SER A 126 -3.84 1.84 9.16
N ARG A 127 -2.58 2.19 9.42
CA ARG A 127 -2.21 3.25 10.37
C ARG A 127 -1.99 4.60 9.70
N GLY A 128 -1.85 4.62 8.39
CA GLY A 128 -1.57 5.81 7.62
C GLY A 128 -1.96 5.63 6.16
N LEU A 129 -2.57 6.65 5.58
CA LEU A 129 -2.84 6.76 4.16
C LEU A 129 -2.20 8.03 3.61
N ASP A 130 -1.58 7.92 2.45
CA ASP A 130 -1.19 9.05 1.65
C ASP A 130 -1.77 8.94 0.23
N VAL A 131 -1.57 10.01 -0.55
CA VAL A 131 -1.88 10.03 -1.96
C VAL A 131 -0.59 10.32 -2.69
N ARG A 132 -0.22 9.45 -3.62
CA ARG A 132 0.97 9.63 -4.45
C ARG A 132 0.59 9.50 -5.91
N GLN A 133 1.27 10.26 -6.75
CA GLN A 133 1.15 10.13 -8.19
C GLN A 133 2.13 9.05 -8.64
N GLU A 134 1.63 8.01 -9.29
CA GLU A 134 2.48 6.94 -9.82
C GLU A 134 3.14 7.38 -11.12
N HIS A 135 4.45 7.15 -11.22
CA HIS A 135 5.18 7.25 -12.48
C HIS A 135 5.17 5.90 -13.20
N PRO A 136 5.01 5.87 -14.54
CA PRO A 136 4.86 7.00 -15.46
C PRO A 136 3.41 7.44 -15.71
N SER A 137 2.42 6.72 -15.19
CA SER A 137 0.99 6.89 -15.54
C SER A 137 0.39 8.24 -15.12
N LYS A 138 1.06 8.97 -14.21
CA LYS A 138 0.58 10.21 -13.59
C LYS A 138 -0.77 10.05 -12.87
N GLN A 139 -1.16 8.81 -12.55
CA GLN A 139 -2.42 8.55 -11.84
C GLN A 139 -2.21 8.66 -10.34
N ASN A 140 -3.19 9.22 -9.64
CA ASN A 140 -3.20 9.22 -8.18
C ASN A 140 -3.52 7.81 -7.66
N ALA A 141 -2.67 7.31 -6.77
CA ALA A 141 -2.87 6.11 -6.00
C ALA A 141 -2.91 6.45 -4.51
N VAL A 142 -3.77 5.75 -3.77
CA VAL A 142 -3.81 5.82 -2.31
C VAL A 142 -2.94 4.70 -1.76
N TYR A 143 -1.90 5.03 -1.00
CA TYR A 143 -1.06 4.02 -0.37
C TYR A 143 -1.31 3.90 1.12
N SER A 144 -1.27 2.66 1.61
CA SER A 144 -1.39 2.31 3.00
C SER A 144 -0.03 2.04 3.65
N TYR A 145 0.05 2.40 4.94
CA TYR A 145 1.19 2.17 5.82
C TYR A 145 0.69 1.55 7.14
N HIS A 146 1.46 0.59 7.68
CA HIS A 146 1.16 -0.01 8.97
C HIS A 146 2.40 -0.12 9.87
N ASP A 147 3.39 -0.92 9.49
CA ASP A 147 4.61 -1.10 10.29
C ASP A 147 5.75 -0.22 9.76
N PRO A 148 6.80 -0.03 10.58
CA PRO A 148 8.00 0.64 10.12
C PRO A 148 8.62 -0.07 8.92
N ILE A 149 9.25 0.70 8.04
CA ILE A 149 9.93 0.22 6.82
C ILE A 149 11.43 0.20 7.07
#